data_AF-A0A7Z0DSV9-F1
#
_entry.id   AF-A0A7Z0DSV9-F1
#
_cell.length_a   1.000
_cell.length_b   1.000
_cell.length_c   1.000
_cell.angle_alpha   90.00
_cell.angle_beta   90.00
_cell.angle_gamma   90.00
#
_symmetry.space_group_name_H-M   'P 1'
#
loop_
_entity.id
_entity.type
_entity.pdbx_description
1 polymer ?
#
loop_
_entity_poly.entity_id
_entity_poly.type
_entity_poly.pdbx_seq_one_letter_code
_entity_poly.pdbx_strand_id
1 'polypeptide(L)'
;MARMRAVDAAVLILEKEGATQLFGLPGAAINPFYSAMRKHGGVQHVLARHVEAASHMAEGYTRAKAGNIGVCIGTSGPAGTDMITGLYSASADSIPILCITGQAPVAKLHKEDFQAVDIAAVAGSLTKMAVTVMEPAQVPGTFQKAFRLMREGRPGPVLIDLPLDVQQAEIDFDIETYEPMPIARPVASRAQAEKALAMMLEAERPLIVAGGGVINADAAELLVELAEVTGVPVVPTLMGWGTIPDDHRLNAGMVGLQTSHRYGNATMLAGDFVLGIGNRWANRHTGSVETYTRGRTFVHIDIEPTQIGRVFAPDYSIVSDARAALEVLVEVAREWAAEGRVADREPWVEECAARKRTLQRKTHFDDVPIKPQRVYEEMNRAFGPGTRYVTTIGLSQIQAAQLLHVYKPRHWINAGQAGPLGWTLPAALGVATAVPDDQVVALSGDYDFQFLIEELAVGAQFNIPYIHVVVNNSYLGLIRQAQRGFEMDYCVQLAFDNVNSPELDGYGVDHLKVAEGLGCKAVRVTDPADLGAAFEKAKALMAEYRVPVLVEVILERVTNVSMGVEIDGVVEFEELAERGEHAPTALVPLD
;
A
#
# COMPACT_ATOMS: atom_id res chain seq x y z
N MET A 1 -5.14 -14.56 -41.45
CA MET A 1 -4.59 -14.43 -40.09
C MET A 1 -3.10 -14.20 -40.20
N ALA A 2 -2.54 -13.29 -39.42
CA ALA A 2 -1.10 -13.06 -39.44
C ALA A 2 -0.41 -14.18 -38.66
N ARG A 3 0.62 -14.78 -39.26
CA ARG A 3 1.43 -15.82 -38.62
C ARG A 3 2.57 -15.16 -37.85
N MET A 4 2.69 -15.45 -36.56
CA MET A 4 3.69 -14.83 -35.65
C MET A 4 4.04 -15.75 -34.48
N ARG A 5 5.10 -15.47 -33.72
CA ARG A 5 5.40 -16.27 -32.51
C ARG A 5 4.37 -15.99 -31.41
N ALA A 6 4.13 -16.95 -30.54
CA ALA A 6 3.20 -16.78 -29.42
C ALA A 6 3.57 -15.59 -28.50
N VAL A 7 4.86 -15.35 -28.25
CA VAL A 7 5.33 -14.18 -27.49
C VAL A 7 5.16 -12.85 -28.21
N ASP A 8 5.17 -12.83 -29.56
CA ASP A 8 4.89 -11.60 -30.31
C ASP A 8 3.42 -11.19 -30.10
N ALA A 9 2.50 -12.15 -30.10
CA ALA A 9 1.09 -11.91 -29.76
C ALA A 9 0.90 -11.46 -28.30
N ALA A 10 1.63 -12.05 -27.34
CA ALA A 10 1.55 -11.67 -25.93
C ALA A 10 1.92 -10.19 -25.70
N VAL A 11 2.98 -9.70 -26.34
CA VAL A 11 3.41 -8.30 -26.24
C VAL A 11 2.37 -7.34 -26.84
N LEU A 12 1.78 -7.69 -27.99
CA LEU A 12 0.69 -6.92 -28.60
C LEU A 12 -0.54 -6.84 -27.68
N ILE A 13 -0.86 -7.93 -26.97
CA ILE A 13 -1.96 -7.97 -26.01
C ILE A 13 -1.66 -7.10 -24.79
N LEU A 14 -0.43 -7.13 -24.25
CA LEU A 14 -0.04 -6.26 -23.14
C LEU A 14 -0.25 -4.79 -23.48
N GLU A 15 0.17 -4.35 -24.66
CA GLU A 15 -0.04 -2.98 -25.12
C GLU A 15 -1.54 -2.65 -25.24
N LYS A 16 -2.33 -3.52 -25.89
CA LYS A 16 -3.77 -3.31 -26.07
C LYS A 16 -4.56 -3.35 -24.75
N GLU A 17 -4.04 -4.04 -23.73
CA GLU A 17 -4.57 -4.07 -22.37
C GLU A 17 -4.01 -2.94 -21.47
N GLY A 18 -3.14 -2.07 -22.00
CA GLY A 18 -2.60 -0.90 -21.31
C GLY A 18 -1.40 -1.16 -20.39
N ALA A 19 -0.80 -2.36 -20.43
CA ALA A 19 0.32 -2.77 -19.59
C ALA A 19 1.67 -2.54 -20.30
N THR A 20 2.11 -1.28 -20.35
CA THR A 20 3.31 -0.86 -21.10
C THR A 20 4.57 -0.64 -20.25
N GLN A 21 4.48 -0.75 -18.92
CA GLN A 21 5.63 -0.66 -18.01
C GLN A 21 5.85 -2.00 -17.30
N LEU A 22 7.04 -2.57 -17.48
CA LEU A 22 7.43 -3.86 -16.90
C LEU A 22 8.63 -3.66 -15.96
N PHE A 23 8.71 -4.51 -14.94
CA PHE A 23 9.82 -4.62 -14.01
C PHE A 23 10.31 -6.05 -14.03
N GLY A 24 11.61 -6.30 -14.07
CA GLY A 24 12.04 -7.69 -14.18
C GLY A 24 13.52 -7.93 -14.26
N LEU A 25 13.85 -9.21 -14.39
CA LEU A 25 15.20 -9.72 -14.53
C LEU A 25 15.23 -10.78 -15.66
N PRO A 26 16.04 -10.59 -16.72
CA PRO A 26 16.06 -11.50 -17.86
C PRO A 26 16.77 -12.82 -17.54
N GLY A 27 16.47 -13.86 -18.32
CA GLY A 27 17.20 -15.11 -18.27
C GLY A 27 16.88 -16.01 -19.46
N ALA A 28 17.63 -17.11 -19.58
CA ALA A 28 17.58 -17.96 -20.77
C ALA A 28 16.15 -18.43 -21.11
N ALA A 29 15.35 -18.79 -20.11
CA ALA A 29 14.01 -19.33 -20.29
C ALA A 29 12.97 -18.28 -20.72
N ILE A 30 13.23 -16.98 -20.53
CA ILE A 30 12.30 -15.88 -20.88
C ILE A 30 12.84 -14.98 -22.01
N ASN A 31 14.03 -15.26 -22.53
CA ASN A 31 14.63 -14.49 -23.63
C ASN A 31 13.75 -14.34 -24.89
N PRO A 32 12.92 -15.32 -25.31
CA PRO A 32 12.00 -15.11 -26.42
C PRO A 32 11.01 -13.97 -26.18
N PHE A 33 10.49 -13.85 -24.95
CA PHE A 33 9.63 -12.74 -24.56
C PHE A 33 10.35 -11.38 -24.62
N TYR A 34 11.57 -11.29 -24.05
CA TYR A 34 12.40 -10.07 -24.18
C TYR A 34 12.74 -9.73 -25.63
N SER A 35 12.94 -10.75 -26.48
CA SER A 35 13.13 -10.58 -27.92
C SER A 35 11.91 -9.98 -28.60
N ALA A 36 10.69 -10.44 -28.26
CA ALA A 36 9.45 -9.88 -28.77
C ALA A 36 9.24 -8.44 -28.31
N MET A 37 9.45 -8.17 -27.02
CA MET A 37 9.35 -6.84 -26.43
C MET A 37 10.27 -5.83 -27.13
N ARG A 38 11.55 -6.19 -27.33
CA ARG A 38 12.52 -5.35 -28.04
C ARG A 38 12.15 -5.13 -29.51
N LYS A 39 11.62 -6.16 -30.19
CA LYS A 39 11.24 -6.10 -31.60
C LYS A 39 10.01 -5.20 -31.82
N HIS A 40 9.03 -5.30 -30.93
CA HIS A 40 7.79 -4.53 -30.99
C HIS A 40 8.03 -3.05 -30.67
N GLY A 41 8.80 -2.76 -29.62
CA GLY A 41 8.89 -1.41 -29.06
C GLY A 41 7.65 -1.09 -28.20
N GLY A 42 7.48 0.16 -27.78
CA GLY A 42 6.29 0.62 -27.03
C GLY A 42 6.19 0.17 -25.56
N VAL A 43 6.91 -0.87 -25.17
CA VAL A 43 6.94 -1.41 -23.80
C VAL A 43 8.26 -1.04 -23.12
N GLN A 44 8.17 -0.35 -22.00
CA GLN A 44 9.29 0.06 -21.17
C GLN A 44 9.64 -1.03 -20.16
N HIS A 45 10.93 -1.13 -19.81
CA HIS A 45 11.44 -2.13 -18.89
C HIS A 45 12.45 -1.53 -17.92
N VAL A 46 12.20 -1.72 -16.63
CA VAL A 46 13.15 -1.42 -15.55
C VAL A 46 13.79 -2.73 -15.09
N LEU A 47 15.12 -2.81 -15.22
CA LEU A 47 15.91 -3.96 -14.76
C LEU A 47 16.10 -3.87 -13.25
N ALA A 48 15.49 -4.80 -12.51
CA ALA A 48 15.70 -4.95 -11.08
C ALA A 48 17.04 -5.64 -10.78
N ARG A 49 17.49 -5.59 -9.52
CA ARG A 49 18.68 -6.34 -9.04
C ARG A 49 18.29 -7.57 -8.22
N HIS A 50 17.02 -7.67 -7.84
CA HIS A 50 16.37 -8.84 -7.27
C HIS A 50 14.97 -9.04 -7.87
N VAL A 51 14.53 -10.28 -8.08
CA VAL A 51 13.18 -10.57 -8.59
C VAL A 51 12.07 -10.25 -7.58
N GLU A 52 12.30 -10.46 -6.28
CA GLU A 52 11.38 -9.99 -5.22
C GLU A 52 11.14 -8.48 -5.33
N ALA A 53 12.20 -7.69 -5.52
CA ALA A 53 12.11 -6.26 -5.76
C ALA A 53 11.31 -5.92 -7.03
N ALA A 54 11.52 -6.63 -8.14
CA ALA A 54 10.71 -6.43 -9.35
C ALA A 54 9.21 -6.64 -9.09
N SER A 55 8.87 -7.64 -8.26
CA SER A 55 7.48 -7.89 -7.87
C SER A 55 6.89 -6.76 -7.03
N HIS A 56 7.67 -6.18 -6.11
CA HIS A 56 7.25 -5.04 -5.30
C HIS A 56 7.21 -3.71 -6.08
N MET A 57 8.08 -3.52 -7.08
CA MET A 57 7.96 -2.41 -8.03
C MET A 57 6.63 -2.48 -8.80
N ALA A 58 6.25 -3.68 -9.27
CA ALA A 58 4.96 -3.88 -9.92
C ALA A 58 3.79 -3.56 -8.96
N GLU A 59 3.88 -3.94 -7.69
CA GLU A 59 2.87 -3.55 -6.69
C GLU A 59 2.79 -2.03 -6.50
N GLY A 60 3.93 -1.35 -6.33
CA GLY A 60 3.99 0.10 -6.20
C GLY A 60 3.36 0.80 -7.41
N TYR A 61 3.70 0.34 -8.61
CA TYR A 61 3.15 0.84 -9.87
C TYR A 61 1.62 0.69 -9.96
N THR A 62 1.08 -0.47 -9.56
CA THR A 62 -0.37 -0.71 -9.47
C THR A 62 -1.04 0.22 -8.47
N ARG A 63 -0.46 0.39 -7.29
CA ARG A 63 -1.09 1.15 -6.20
C ARG A 63 -1.13 2.66 -6.50
N ALA A 64 -0.15 3.16 -7.26
CA ALA A 64 0.03 4.59 -7.55
C ALA A 64 -1.14 5.24 -8.31
N LYS A 65 -1.78 4.54 -9.24
CA LYS A 65 -2.81 5.12 -10.12
C LYS A 65 -3.92 4.14 -10.42
N ALA A 66 -5.17 4.61 -10.42
CA ALA A 66 -6.32 3.79 -10.78
C ALA A 66 -6.16 3.21 -12.19
N GLY A 67 -6.50 1.93 -12.35
CA GLY A 67 -6.40 1.21 -13.62
C GLY A 67 -5.01 0.64 -13.94
N ASN A 68 -3.94 1.04 -13.24
CA ASN A 68 -2.61 0.46 -13.45
C ASN A 68 -2.58 -1.02 -13.08
N ILE A 69 -1.86 -1.80 -13.87
CA ILE A 69 -1.46 -3.18 -13.56
C ILE A 69 0.04 -3.26 -13.77
N GLY A 70 0.80 -3.38 -12.68
CA GLY A 70 2.22 -3.63 -12.72
C GLY A 70 2.50 -5.05 -13.23
N VAL A 71 3.53 -5.17 -14.07
CA VAL A 71 3.95 -6.44 -14.65
C VAL A 71 5.35 -6.78 -14.17
N CYS A 72 5.50 -7.95 -13.56
CA CYS A 72 6.78 -8.50 -13.09
C CYS A 72 7.23 -9.64 -14.02
N ILE A 73 8.46 -9.60 -14.52
CA ILE A 73 8.99 -10.61 -15.45
C ILE A 73 10.27 -11.25 -14.92
N GLY A 74 10.32 -12.58 -14.97
CA GLY A 74 11.48 -13.36 -14.57
C GLY A 74 11.72 -14.56 -15.48
N THR A 75 12.88 -15.19 -15.31
CA THR A 75 13.18 -16.49 -15.93
C THR A 75 12.42 -17.64 -15.23
N SER A 76 12.91 -18.87 -15.32
CA SER A 76 12.37 -20.04 -14.65
C SER A 76 12.91 -20.23 -13.25
N GLY A 77 12.44 -21.28 -12.56
CA GLY A 77 13.03 -21.78 -11.32
C GLY A 77 13.05 -20.71 -10.23
N PRO A 78 14.25 -20.27 -9.78
CA PRO A 78 14.38 -19.33 -8.66
C PRO A 78 13.65 -18.00 -8.89
N ALA A 79 13.57 -17.51 -10.12
CA ALA A 79 12.86 -16.26 -10.38
C ALA A 79 11.37 -16.37 -10.02
N GLY A 80 10.73 -17.49 -10.32
CA GLY A 80 9.34 -17.70 -9.93
C GLY A 80 9.16 -17.76 -8.41
N THR A 81 10.07 -18.44 -7.70
CA THR A 81 10.00 -18.55 -6.24
C THR A 81 10.26 -17.22 -5.53
N ASP A 82 11.09 -16.35 -6.11
CA ASP A 82 11.37 -15.01 -5.56
C ASP A 82 10.19 -14.04 -5.73
N MET A 83 9.22 -14.34 -6.61
CA MET A 83 7.99 -13.54 -6.76
C MET A 83 6.91 -13.88 -5.72
N ILE A 84 7.07 -14.95 -4.95
CA ILE A 84 6.00 -15.48 -4.09
C ILE A 84 5.57 -14.48 -3.01
N THR A 85 6.53 -13.76 -2.41
CA THR A 85 6.23 -12.71 -1.43
C THR A 85 5.39 -11.58 -2.04
N GLY A 86 5.75 -11.10 -3.24
CA GLY A 86 4.99 -10.07 -3.95
C GLY A 86 3.58 -10.52 -4.35
N LEU A 87 3.42 -11.78 -4.79
CA LEU A 87 2.11 -12.36 -5.06
C LEU A 87 1.26 -12.45 -3.78
N TYR A 88 1.83 -12.89 -2.67
CA TYR A 88 1.12 -12.90 -1.39
C TYR A 88 0.68 -11.49 -0.97
N SER A 89 1.60 -10.52 -0.99
CA SER A 89 1.33 -9.13 -0.64
C SER A 89 0.19 -8.53 -1.49
N ALA A 90 0.27 -8.70 -2.82
CA ALA A 90 -0.75 -8.20 -3.73
C ALA A 90 -2.14 -8.84 -3.49
N SER A 91 -2.18 -10.16 -3.26
CA SER A 91 -3.42 -10.87 -2.95
C SER A 91 -4.04 -10.42 -1.63
N ALA A 92 -3.21 -10.29 -0.60
CA ALA A 92 -3.59 -9.89 0.75
C ALA A 92 -4.26 -8.50 0.77
N ASP A 93 -3.71 -7.55 0.01
CA ASP A 93 -4.24 -6.19 -0.11
C ASP A 93 -5.26 -6.03 -1.24
N SER A 94 -5.43 -7.04 -2.08
CA SER A 94 -6.40 -7.06 -3.19
C SER A 94 -6.12 -6.04 -4.26
N ILE A 95 -4.88 -6.10 -4.76
CA ILE A 95 -4.40 -5.31 -5.87
C ILE A 95 -3.84 -6.25 -6.95
N PRO A 96 -4.00 -5.92 -8.24
CA PRO A 96 -3.51 -6.76 -9.32
C PRO A 96 -2.03 -6.50 -9.63
N ILE A 97 -1.25 -7.57 -9.74
CA ILE A 97 0.01 -7.59 -10.50
C ILE A 97 -0.01 -8.81 -11.44
N LEU A 98 0.65 -8.68 -12.58
CA LEU A 98 0.84 -9.78 -13.52
C LEU A 98 2.29 -10.27 -13.44
N CYS A 99 2.51 -11.48 -12.94
CA CYS A 99 3.80 -12.14 -12.98
C CYS A 99 3.91 -13.02 -14.22
N ILE A 100 5.00 -12.89 -14.98
CA ILE A 100 5.30 -13.71 -16.15
C ILE A 100 6.65 -14.39 -15.91
N THR A 101 6.66 -15.72 -15.92
CA THR A 101 7.89 -16.52 -15.78
C THR A 101 8.20 -17.27 -17.06
N GLY A 102 9.49 -17.38 -17.38
CA GLY A 102 9.96 -18.37 -18.36
C GLY A 102 9.97 -19.77 -17.74
N GLN A 103 9.95 -20.82 -18.56
CA GLN A 103 9.99 -22.20 -18.08
C GLN A 103 10.80 -23.11 -19.03
N ALA A 104 11.28 -24.23 -18.49
CA ALA A 104 11.84 -25.31 -19.29
C ALA A 104 10.82 -25.82 -20.36
N PRO A 105 11.28 -26.43 -21.46
CA PRO A 105 10.38 -26.95 -22.48
C PRO A 105 9.36 -27.96 -21.93
N VAL A 106 8.16 -27.99 -22.51
CA VAL A 106 7.04 -28.84 -22.05
C VAL A 106 7.46 -30.31 -21.87
N ALA A 107 8.22 -30.85 -22.83
CA ALA A 107 8.68 -32.25 -22.83
C ALA A 107 9.67 -32.61 -21.70
N LYS A 108 10.05 -31.64 -20.86
CA LYS A 108 11.06 -31.78 -19.81
C LYS A 108 10.60 -31.37 -18.41
N LEU A 109 9.38 -30.88 -18.23
CA LEU A 109 8.87 -30.38 -16.94
C LEU A 109 8.96 -31.41 -15.80
N HIS A 110 8.94 -32.71 -16.11
CA HIS A 110 9.03 -33.81 -15.13
C HIS A 110 10.36 -34.57 -15.17
N LYS A 111 11.44 -33.92 -15.63
CA LYS A 111 12.77 -34.54 -15.79
C LYS A 111 13.87 -33.88 -14.97
N GLU A 112 13.50 -33.02 -14.02
CA GLU A 112 14.48 -32.21 -13.26
C GLU A 112 15.39 -31.41 -14.19
N ASP A 113 14.86 -30.89 -15.31
CA ASP A 113 15.62 -30.03 -16.21
C ASP A 113 16.09 -28.79 -15.45
N PHE A 114 17.22 -28.24 -15.88
CA PHE A 114 17.88 -27.16 -15.16
C PHE A 114 16.92 -25.97 -14.92
N GLN A 115 16.79 -25.56 -13.65
CA GLN A 115 15.89 -24.49 -13.20
C GLN A 115 14.40 -24.71 -13.55
N ALA A 116 13.94 -25.95 -13.66
CA ALA A 116 12.51 -26.27 -13.74
C ALA A 116 11.91 -26.46 -12.34
N VAL A 117 10.81 -25.77 -12.06
CA VAL A 117 10.01 -25.92 -10.84
C VAL A 117 8.53 -25.80 -11.20
N ASP A 118 7.66 -26.51 -10.48
CA ASP A 118 6.21 -26.40 -10.64
C ASP A 118 5.70 -25.11 -9.98
N ILE A 119 5.99 -23.97 -10.61
CA ILE A 119 5.66 -22.66 -10.08
C ILE A 119 4.15 -22.41 -10.02
N ALA A 120 3.39 -23.03 -10.93
CA ALA A 120 1.93 -22.93 -10.92
C ALA A 120 1.34 -23.54 -9.65
N ALA A 121 1.83 -24.71 -9.22
CA ALA A 121 1.42 -25.30 -7.95
C ALA A 121 1.85 -24.46 -6.73
N VAL A 122 3.08 -23.93 -6.75
CA VAL A 122 3.61 -23.10 -5.64
C VAL A 122 2.81 -21.80 -5.47
N ALA A 123 2.45 -21.12 -6.56
CA ALA A 123 1.77 -19.84 -6.53
C ALA A 123 0.23 -19.94 -6.47
N GLY A 124 -0.34 -21.14 -6.67
CA GLY A 124 -1.78 -21.32 -6.86
C GLY A 124 -2.66 -20.83 -5.70
N SER A 125 -2.20 -20.93 -4.45
CA SER A 125 -2.95 -20.48 -3.26
C SER A 125 -2.84 -18.99 -2.99
N LEU A 126 -1.91 -18.30 -3.66
CA LEU A 126 -1.58 -16.89 -3.43
C LEU A 126 -2.02 -15.99 -4.58
N THR A 127 -2.68 -16.55 -5.60
CA THR A 127 -3.08 -15.84 -6.83
C THR A 127 -4.53 -16.14 -7.19
N LYS A 128 -5.13 -15.27 -8.01
CA LYS A 128 -6.43 -15.57 -8.64
C LYS A 128 -6.30 -16.63 -9.73
N MET A 129 -5.12 -16.74 -10.32
CA MET A 129 -4.74 -17.78 -11.27
C MET A 129 -3.22 -17.89 -11.31
N ALA A 130 -2.71 -19.12 -11.20
CA ALA A 130 -1.34 -19.48 -11.57
C ALA A 130 -1.43 -20.61 -12.59
N VAL A 131 -0.80 -20.45 -13.75
CA VAL A 131 -0.95 -21.42 -14.85
C VAL A 131 0.32 -21.53 -15.68
N THR A 132 0.74 -22.76 -15.97
CA THR A 132 1.72 -23.07 -17.02
C THR A 132 0.99 -23.26 -18.35
N VAL A 133 1.33 -22.46 -19.35
CA VAL A 133 0.70 -22.55 -20.68
C VAL A 133 1.33 -23.68 -21.46
N MET A 134 0.54 -24.70 -21.79
CA MET A 134 1.05 -25.94 -22.41
C MET A 134 1.01 -25.92 -23.94
N GLU A 135 0.19 -25.05 -24.53
CA GLU A 135 0.00 -24.94 -25.98
C GLU A 135 0.23 -23.50 -26.48
N PRO A 136 1.02 -23.27 -27.54
CA PRO A 136 1.30 -21.92 -28.06
C PRO A 136 0.07 -21.08 -28.35
N ALA A 137 -0.96 -21.69 -28.95
CA ALA A 137 -2.20 -21.01 -29.33
C ALA A 137 -3.06 -20.60 -28.11
N GLN A 138 -2.75 -21.09 -26.90
CA GLN A 138 -3.43 -20.68 -25.67
C GLN A 138 -2.85 -19.39 -25.07
N VAL A 139 -1.67 -18.93 -25.51
CA VAL A 139 -1.04 -17.73 -24.95
C VAL A 139 -1.97 -16.50 -25.04
N PRO A 140 -2.57 -16.16 -26.21
CA PRO A 140 -3.48 -15.02 -26.29
C PRO A 140 -4.68 -15.09 -25.32
N GLY A 141 -5.36 -16.24 -25.29
CA GLY A 141 -6.53 -16.43 -24.41
C GLY A 141 -6.17 -16.44 -22.93
N THR A 142 -4.97 -16.91 -22.58
CA THR A 142 -4.49 -16.90 -21.19
C THR A 142 -4.22 -15.49 -20.70
N PHE A 143 -3.57 -14.64 -21.51
CA PHE A 143 -3.37 -13.23 -21.19
C PHE A 143 -4.71 -12.49 -21.09
N GLN A 144 -5.61 -12.69 -22.05
CA GLN A 144 -6.96 -12.11 -22.03
C GLN A 144 -7.73 -12.47 -20.74
N LYS A 145 -7.69 -13.74 -20.34
CA LYS A 145 -8.30 -14.22 -19.08
C LYS A 145 -7.62 -13.62 -17.85
N ALA A 146 -6.29 -13.50 -17.85
CA ALA A 146 -5.53 -12.91 -16.75
C ALA A 146 -5.96 -11.46 -16.48
N PHE A 147 -6.04 -10.62 -17.52
CA PHE A 147 -6.48 -9.23 -17.38
C PHE A 147 -7.91 -9.11 -16.87
N ARG A 148 -8.83 -9.96 -17.34
CA ARG A 148 -10.17 -10.04 -16.78
C ARG A 148 -10.14 -10.35 -15.28
N LEU A 149 -9.44 -11.42 -14.87
CA LEU A 149 -9.40 -11.85 -13.46
C LEU A 149 -8.76 -10.81 -12.55
N MET A 150 -7.73 -10.11 -13.02
CA MET A 150 -7.09 -9.03 -12.27
C MET A 150 -8.03 -7.85 -12.00
N ARG A 151 -9.01 -7.59 -12.88
CA ARG A 151 -9.96 -6.46 -12.77
C ARG A 151 -11.34 -6.83 -12.21
N GLU A 152 -11.77 -8.08 -12.35
CA GLU A 152 -13.12 -8.54 -11.99
C GLU A 152 -13.25 -8.90 -10.51
N GLY A 153 -14.39 -8.54 -9.89
CA GLY A 153 -14.67 -8.82 -8.49
C GLY A 153 -13.60 -8.22 -7.57
N ARG A 154 -13.18 -8.97 -6.55
CA ARG A 154 -12.02 -8.60 -5.73
C ARG A 154 -10.73 -8.70 -6.57
N PRO A 155 -10.00 -7.59 -6.81
CA PRO A 155 -8.76 -7.63 -7.57
C PRO A 155 -7.69 -8.47 -6.87
N GLY A 156 -6.76 -9.02 -7.65
CA GLY A 156 -5.68 -9.85 -7.13
C GLY A 156 -4.72 -10.29 -8.23
N PRO A 157 -3.57 -10.87 -7.84
CA PRO A 157 -2.48 -11.15 -8.76
C PRO A 157 -2.72 -12.40 -9.59
N VAL A 158 -2.03 -12.47 -10.73
CA VAL A 158 -2.02 -13.62 -11.64
C VAL A 158 -0.57 -13.96 -12.01
N LEU A 159 -0.25 -15.26 -12.10
CA LEU A 159 1.01 -15.76 -12.64
C LEU A 159 0.77 -16.56 -13.92
N ILE A 160 1.52 -16.23 -14.97
CA ILE A 160 1.56 -16.97 -16.24
C ILE A 160 2.98 -17.51 -16.43
N ASP A 161 3.09 -18.83 -16.47
CA ASP A 161 4.35 -19.55 -16.67
C ASP A 161 4.45 -20.04 -18.13
N LEU A 162 5.53 -19.66 -18.82
CA LEU A 162 5.68 -19.80 -20.27
C LEU A 162 6.87 -20.72 -20.63
N PRO A 163 6.64 -21.99 -21.02
CA PRO A 163 7.67 -22.87 -21.56
C PRO A 163 8.38 -22.29 -22.78
N LEU A 164 9.69 -22.53 -22.88
CA LEU A 164 10.53 -21.97 -23.94
C LEU A 164 10.06 -22.34 -25.37
N ASP A 165 9.62 -23.59 -25.56
CA ASP A 165 9.07 -24.10 -26.83
C ASP A 165 7.71 -23.48 -27.16
N VAL A 166 6.86 -23.28 -26.14
CA VAL A 166 5.57 -22.59 -26.27
C VAL A 166 5.77 -21.14 -26.71
N GLN A 167 6.74 -20.45 -26.13
CA GLN A 167 7.06 -19.07 -26.48
C GLN A 167 7.47 -18.92 -27.95
N GLN A 168 8.31 -19.84 -28.45
CA GLN A 168 8.94 -19.71 -29.77
C GLN A 168 8.06 -20.18 -30.93
N ALA A 169 7.08 -21.03 -30.67
CA ALA A 169 6.21 -21.58 -31.68
C ALA A 169 5.37 -20.49 -32.39
N GLU A 170 5.11 -20.71 -33.67
CA GLU A 170 4.28 -19.83 -34.49
C GLU A 170 2.79 -20.17 -34.33
N ILE A 171 1.96 -19.14 -34.29
CA ILE A 171 0.51 -19.20 -34.21
C ILE A 171 -0.12 -18.27 -35.25
N ASP A 172 -1.37 -18.56 -35.61
CA ASP A 172 -2.22 -17.62 -36.33
C ASP A 172 -2.94 -16.71 -35.31
N PHE A 173 -2.67 -15.42 -35.36
CA PHE A 173 -3.29 -14.43 -34.46
C PHE A 173 -3.54 -13.11 -35.19
N ASP A 174 -4.62 -12.43 -34.84
CA ASP A 174 -5.00 -11.13 -35.41
C ASP A 174 -5.36 -10.15 -34.29
N ILE A 175 -4.43 -9.25 -33.98
CA ILE A 175 -4.58 -8.25 -32.92
C ILE A 175 -5.71 -7.25 -33.21
N GLU A 176 -6.06 -7.02 -34.47
CA GLU A 176 -7.16 -6.11 -34.84
C GLU A 176 -8.51 -6.64 -34.36
N THR A 177 -8.64 -7.96 -34.25
CA THR A 177 -9.87 -8.63 -33.78
C THR A 177 -9.84 -9.01 -32.30
N TYR A 178 -8.73 -8.74 -31.61
CA TYR A 178 -8.65 -8.92 -30.16
C TYR A 178 -9.51 -7.88 -29.44
N GLU A 179 -10.31 -8.30 -28.47
CA GLU A 179 -11.07 -7.42 -27.60
C GLU A 179 -10.85 -7.80 -26.14
N PRO A 180 -10.56 -6.86 -25.23
CA PRO A 180 -10.56 -7.14 -23.80
C PRO A 180 -11.88 -7.76 -23.35
N MET A 181 -11.83 -8.73 -22.43
CA MET A 181 -13.05 -9.35 -21.92
C MET A 181 -13.85 -8.34 -21.07
N PRO A 182 -15.20 -8.37 -21.15
CA PRO A 182 -16.04 -7.52 -20.32
C PRO A 182 -15.89 -7.88 -18.84
N ILE A 183 -15.94 -6.86 -17.97
CA ILE A 183 -15.82 -7.00 -16.52
C ILE A 183 -17.21 -6.83 -15.91
N ALA A 184 -17.72 -7.86 -15.23
CA ALA A 184 -18.94 -7.75 -14.45
C ALA A 184 -18.65 -7.18 -13.04
N ARG A 185 -19.52 -6.29 -12.57
CA ARG A 185 -19.46 -5.74 -11.20
C ARG A 185 -20.84 -5.86 -10.55
N PRO A 186 -20.95 -6.37 -9.31
CA PRO A 186 -22.21 -6.33 -8.58
C PRO A 186 -22.58 -4.87 -8.27
N VAL A 187 -23.87 -4.56 -8.33
CA VAL A 187 -24.38 -3.19 -8.14
C VAL A 187 -25.47 -3.22 -7.08
N ALA A 188 -25.35 -2.33 -6.09
CA ALA A 188 -26.38 -2.12 -5.08
C ALA A 188 -27.68 -1.65 -5.73
N SER A 189 -28.80 -2.28 -5.40
CA SER A 189 -30.12 -1.78 -5.78
C SER A 189 -30.51 -0.55 -4.95
N ARG A 190 -31.38 0.29 -5.49
CA ARG A 190 -31.96 1.44 -4.77
C ARG A 190 -32.57 1.03 -3.43
N ALA A 191 -33.32 -0.07 -3.38
CA ALA A 191 -33.95 -0.56 -2.15
C ALA A 191 -32.91 -0.92 -1.06
N GLN A 192 -31.75 -1.45 -1.46
CA GLN A 192 -30.65 -1.71 -0.52
C GLN A 192 -30.02 -0.41 -0.02
N ALA A 193 -29.81 0.58 -0.89
CA ALA A 193 -29.29 1.89 -0.51
C ALA A 193 -30.25 2.62 0.45
N GLU A 194 -31.55 2.67 0.13
CA GLU A 194 -32.59 3.22 1.01
C GLU A 194 -32.61 2.51 2.36
N LYS A 195 -32.52 1.18 2.40
CA LYS A 195 -32.50 0.43 3.67
C LYS A 195 -31.26 0.77 4.51
N ALA A 196 -30.07 0.81 3.91
CA ALA A 196 -28.83 1.15 4.59
C ALA A 196 -28.85 2.59 5.14
N LEU A 197 -29.30 3.56 4.34
CA LEU A 197 -29.40 4.95 4.76
C LEU A 197 -30.46 5.16 5.84
N ALA A 198 -31.60 4.46 5.77
CA ALA A 198 -32.62 4.54 6.82
C ALA A 198 -32.05 4.09 8.17
N MET A 199 -31.33 2.96 8.20
CA MET A 199 -30.68 2.47 9.42
C MET A 199 -29.62 3.46 9.95
N MET A 200 -28.86 4.09 9.05
CA MET A 200 -27.87 5.11 9.44
C MET A 200 -28.52 6.39 9.98
N LEU A 201 -29.65 6.81 9.40
CA LEU A 201 -30.34 8.03 9.80
C LEU A 201 -31.08 7.91 11.14
N GLU A 202 -31.47 6.69 11.54
CA GLU A 202 -32.02 6.40 12.86
C GLU A 202 -30.97 6.47 13.99
N ALA A 203 -29.68 6.37 13.66
CA ALA A 203 -28.59 6.39 14.63
C ALA A 203 -28.25 7.82 15.11
N GLU A 204 -27.87 7.95 16.38
CA GLU A 204 -27.49 9.23 16.99
C GLU A 204 -26.04 9.61 16.63
N ARG A 205 -25.12 8.64 16.65
CA ARG A 205 -23.67 8.82 16.49
C ARG A 205 -23.11 7.89 15.39
N PRO A 206 -23.60 7.97 14.15
CA PRO A 206 -23.12 7.13 13.07
C PRO A 206 -21.71 7.50 12.63
N LEU A 207 -21.02 6.51 12.07
CA LEU A 207 -19.73 6.64 11.44
C LEU A 207 -19.70 5.90 10.10
N ILE A 208 -18.95 6.44 9.13
CA ILE A 208 -18.60 5.72 7.90
C ILE A 208 -17.19 5.16 8.05
N VAL A 209 -17.00 3.86 7.87
CA VAL A 209 -15.67 3.25 7.80
C VAL A 209 -15.29 3.05 6.34
N ALA A 210 -14.27 3.78 5.89
CA ALA A 210 -13.81 3.78 4.50
C ALA A 210 -12.62 2.85 4.30
N GLY A 211 -12.83 1.78 3.53
CA GLY A 211 -11.80 0.79 3.23
C GLY A 211 -11.03 1.05 1.94
N GLY A 212 -9.98 0.25 1.72
CA GLY A 212 -9.22 0.27 0.45
C GLY A 212 -10.05 -0.10 -0.78
N GLY A 213 -11.22 -0.73 -0.61
CA GLY A 213 -12.18 -0.97 -1.69
C GLY A 213 -12.71 0.32 -2.31
N VAL A 214 -12.81 1.42 -1.56
CA VAL A 214 -13.18 2.75 -2.10
C VAL A 214 -12.08 3.29 -3.01
N ILE A 215 -10.80 3.12 -2.63
CA ILE A 215 -9.65 3.49 -3.46
C ILE A 215 -9.60 2.62 -4.73
N ASN A 216 -9.78 1.31 -4.59
CA ASN A 216 -9.78 0.37 -5.71
C ASN A 216 -10.89 0.67 -6.74
N ALA A 217 -12.08 1.07 -6.27
CA ALA A 217 -13.19 1.45 -7.13
C ALA A 217 -13.08 2.88 -7.70
N ASP A 218 -12.04 3.62 -7.32
CA ASP A 218 -11.80 5.02 -7.71
C ASP A 218 -12.98 5.93 -7.32
N ALA A 219 -13.44 5.81 -6.07
CA ALA A 219 -14.71 6.38 -5.59
C ALA A 219 -14.57 7.34 -4.40
N ALA A 220 -13.38 7.90 -4.18
CA ALA A 220 -13.11 8.79 -3.05
C ALA A 220 -14.01 10.03 -3.06
N GLU A 221 -14.21 10.66 -4.23
CA GLU A 221 -15.08 11.85 -4.35
C GLU A 221 -16.53 11.56 -3.95
N LEU A 222 -17.09 10.43 -4.38
CA LEU A 222 -18.45 10.02 -4.02
C LEU A 222 -18.58 9.68 -2.53
N LEU A 223 -17.53 9.11 -1.92
CA LEU A 223 -17.50 8.87 -0.47
C LEU A 223 -17.55 10.19 0.32
N VAL A 224 -16.72 11.16 -0.07
CA VAL A 224 -16.70 12.49 0.54
C VAL A 224 -18.07 13.14 0.38
N GLU A 225 -18.65 13.08 -0.82
CA GLU A 225 -19.96 13.65 -1.08
C GLU A 225 -21.07 13.02 -0.23
N LEU A 226 -21.08 11.69 -0.09
CA LEU A 226 -22.02 11.00 0.79
C LEU A 226 -21.88 11.48 2.24
N ALA A 227 -20.64 11.61 2.73
CA ALA A 227 -20.36 12.09 4.08
C ALA A 227 -20.85 13.54 4.27
N GLU A 228 -20.59 14.43 3.30
CA GLU A 228 -21.02 15.83 3.33
C GLU A 228 -22.54 15.97 3.32
N VAL A 229 -23.24 15.26 2.43
CA VAL A 229 -24.70 15.32 2.31
C VAL A 229 -25.39 14.79 3.58
N THR A 230 -24.79 13.81 4.24
CA THR A 230 -25.38 13.17 5.43
C THR A 230 -24.88 13.72 6.76
N GLY A 231 -23.83 14.55 6.76
CA GLY A 231 -23.18 15.07 7.96
C GLY A 231 -22.51 14.00 8.82
N VAL A 232 -22.08 12.88 8.25
CA VAL A 232 -21.57 11.72 8.99
C VAL A 232 -20.03 11.69 9.01
N PRO A 233 -19.36 11.63 10.18
CA PRO A 233 -17.91 11.51 10.24
C PRO A 233 -17.37 10.22 9.62
N VAL A 234 -16.19 10.30 9.02
CA VAL A 234 -15.51 9.23 8.28
C VAL A 234 -14.26 8.79 9.03
N VAL A 235 -14.13 7.47 9.18
CA VAL A 235 -12.98 6.76 9.73
C VAL A 235 -12.34 5.96 8.59
N PRO A 236 -11.26 6.45 7.97
CA PRO A 236 -10.51 5.63 7.02
C PRO A 236 -9.79 4.48 7.74
N THR A 237 -9.77 3.31 7.11
CA THR A 237 -8.81 2.26 7.46
C THR A 237 -7.41 2.65 6.96
N LEU A 238 -6.35 1.99 7.41
CA LEU A 238 -4.99 2.22 6.87
C LEU A 238 -4.93 2.08 5.34
N MET A 239 -5.70 1.14 4.77
CA MET A 239 -5.76 0.92 3.32
C MET A 239 -6.71 1.89 2.60
N GLY A 240 -7.60 2.56 3.33
CA GLY A 240 -8.49 3.60 2.81
C GLY A 240 -8.00 5.02 3.13
N TRP A 241 -6.81 5.17 3.72
CA TRP A 241 -6.32 6.49 4.13
C TRP A 241 -6.07 7.39 2.92
N GLY A 242 -6.59 8.62 2.99
CA GLY A 242 -6.67 9.55 1.88
C GLY A 242 -7.97 9.49 1.06
N THR A 243 -8.90 8.56 1.34
CA THR A 243 -10.26 8.57 0.72
C THR A 243 -11.06 9.82 1.08
N ILE A 244 -10.78 10.39 2.25
CA ILE A 244 -11.20 11.72 2.68
C ILE A 244 -9.93 12.45 3.13
N PRO A 245 -9.72 13.74 2.77
CA PRO A 245 -8.55 14.49 3.21
C PRO A 245 -8.47 14.56 4.74
N ASP A 246 -7.27 14.51 5.31
CA ASP A 246 -7.12 14.53 6.77
C ASP A 246 -7.56 15.84 7.42
N ASP A 247 -7.43 16.96 6.70
CA ASP A 247 -7.91 18.29 7.12
C ASP A 247 -9.41 18.49 6.91
N HIS A 248 -10.11 17.51 6.32
CA HIS A 248 -11.56 17.59 6.16
C HIS A 248 -12.26 17.55 7.53
N ARG A 249 -13.26 18.42 7.74
CA ARG A 249 -14.00 18.54 9.01
C ARG A 249 -14.67 17.23 9.47
N LEU A 250 -15.05 16.37 8.52
CA LEU A 250 -15.66 15.07 8.79
C LEU A 250 -14.64 13.93 8.97
N ASN A 251 -13.34 14.15 8.81
CA ASN A 251 -12.35 13.10 9.07
C ASN A 251 -12.14 12.94 10.59
N ALA A 252 -12.60 11.80 11.12
CA ALA A 252 -12.56 11.44 12.53
C ALA A 252 -11.29 10.67 12.94
N GLY A 253 -10.33 10.51 12.03
CA GLY A 253 -9.09 9.76 12.25
C GLY A 253 -9.20 8.26 12.00
N MET A 254 -8.05 7.59 11.98
CA MET A 254 -7.93 6.14 11.88
C MET A 254 -8.12 5.43 13.24
N VAL A 255 -8.70 4.22 13.16
CA VAL A 255 -9.00 3.32 14.29
C VAL A 255 -8.15 2.04 14.21
N GLY A 256 -7.71 1.54 15.36
CA GLY A 256 -7.01 0.28 15.46
C GLY A 256 -6.06 0.16 16.66
N LEU A 257 -5.24 -0.88 16.60
CA LEU A 257 -4.34 -1.32 17.67
C LEU A 257 -2.96 -0.65 17.64
N GLN A 258 -2.54 -0.18 16.46
CA GLN A 258 -1.21 0.36 16.20
C GLN A 258 -1.33 1.63 15.34
N THR A 259 -1.70 1.49 14.07
CA THR A 259 -1.82 2.59 13.11
C THR A 259 -3.15 3.34 13.30
N SER A 260 -3.28 4.02 14.45
CA SER A 260 -4.51 4.66 14.88
C SER A 260 -4.23 5.89 15.72
N HIS A 261 -5.23 6.76 15.80
CA HIS A 261 -5.17 7.90 16.72
C HIS A 261 -6.04 7.64 17.94
N ARG A 262 -5.66 8.26 19.06
CA ARG A 262 -6.44 8.22 20.30
C ARG A 262 -7.86 8.73 20.08
N TYR A 263 -8.01 9.82 19.32
CA TYR A 263 -9.30 10.37 18.95
C TYR A 263 -10.12 9.47 18.02
N GLY A 264 -9.48 8.74 17.11
CA GLY A 264 -10.16 7.78 16.24
C GLY A 264 -10.78 6.64 17.05
N ASN A 265 -9.99 5.98 17.91
CA ASN A 265 -10.47 4.93 18.79
C ASN A 265 -11.58 5.41 19.74
N ALA A 266 -11.40 6.59 20.37
CA ALA A 266 -12.41 7.17 21.25
C ALA A 266 -13.72 7.49 20.52
N THR A 267 -13.64 7.93 19.25
CA THR A 267 -14.82 8.21 18.41
C THR A 267 -15.55 6.93 18.04
N MET A 268 -14.82 5.89 17.63
CA MET A 268 -15.41 4.57 17.33
C MET A 268 -16.13 3.95 18.52
N LEU A 269 -15.55 4.07 19.73
CA LEU A 269 -16.14 3.55 20.96
C LEU A 269 -17.40 4.32 21.39
N ALA A 270 -17.49 5.61 21.03
CA ALA A 270 -18.65 6.45 21.33
C ALA A 270 -19.78 6.33 20.28
N GLY A 271 -19.46 5.87 19.07
CA GLY A 271 -20.44 5.66 18.00
C GLY A 271 -21.44 4.55 18.33
N ASP A 272 -22.62 4.60 17.72
CA ASP A 272 -23.70 3.61 17.85
C ASP A 272 -24.04 2.90 16.53
N PHE A 273 -23.47 3.37 15.41
CA PHE A 273 -23.67 2.80 14.09
C PHE A 273 -22.43 2.93 13.21
N VAL A 274 -22.16 1.92 12.37
CA VAL A 274 -21.06 1.90 11.42
C VAL A 274 -21.55 1.46 10.03
N LEU A 275 -21.37 2.33 9.03
CA LEU A 275 -21.46 1.99 7.61
C LEU A 275 -20.06 1.68 7.07
N GLY A 276 -19.72 0.39 6.98
CA GLY A 276 -18.47 -0.07 6.36
C GLY A 276 -18.58 -0.15 4.85
N ILE A 277 -17.77 0.61 4.13
CA ILE A 277 -17.75 0.65 2.66
C ILE A 277 -16.37 0.23 2.15
N GLY A 278 -16.32 -0.88 1.41
CA GLY A 278 -15.09 -1.37 0.78
C GLY A 278 -14.00 -1.78 1.79
N ASN A 279 -14.37 -2.00 3.05
CA ASN A 279 -13.46 -2.42 4.11
C ASN A 279 -13.60 -3.93 4.38
N ARG A 280 -12.55 -4.49 4.98
CA ARG A 280 -12.65 -5.73 5.75
C ARG A 280 -12.48 -5.38 7.22
N TRP A 281 -13.06 -6.18 8.10
CA TRP A 281 -12.89 -6.05 9.55
C TRP A 281 -11.55 -6.66 9.99
N ALA A 282 -10.45 -6.01 9.62
CA ALA A 282 -9.10 -6.50 9.87
C ALA A 282 -8.80 -6.58 11.37
N ASN A 283 -8.08 -7.63 11.79
CA ASN A 283 -7.76 -7.87 13.21
C ASN A 283 -7.09 -6.65 13.89
N ARG A 284 -6.14 -5.98 13.21
CA ARG A 284 -5.45 -4.80 13.76
C ARG A 284 -6.28 -3.52 13.74
N HIS A 285 -7.43 -3.51 13.07
CA HIS A 285 -8.41 -2.44 13.13
C HIS A 285 -9.41 -2.68 14.26
N THR A 286 -9.84 -3.92 14.46
CA THR A 286 -10.91 -4.24 15.42
C THR A 286 -10.42 -4.47 16.84
N GLY A 287 -9.27 -5.11 17.04
CA GLY A 287 -9.01 -5.80 18.31
C GLY A 287 -9.99 -6.96 18.49
N SER A 288 -10.47 -7.19 19.72
CA SER A 288 -11.55 -8.14 19.96
C SER A 288 -12.85 -7.68 19.33
N VAL A 289 -13.50 -8.58 18.59
CA VAL A 289 -14.79 -8.33 17.94
C VAL A 289 -15.86 -7.93 18.96
N GLU A 290 -15.84 -8.50 20.17
CA GLU A 290 -16.80 -8.15 21.22
C GLU A 290 -16.70 -6.66 21.60
N THR A 291 -15.50 -6.19 21.94
CA THR A 291 -15.23 -4.77 22.20
C THR A 291 -15.56 -3.91 20.99
N TYR A 292 -15.23 -4.38 19.79
CA TYR A 292 -15.49 -3.66 18.54
C TYR A 292 -16.96 -3.64 18.11
N THR A 293 -17.84 -4.49 18.64
CA THR A 293 -19.26 -4.53 18.22
C THR A 293 -20.25 -4.15 19.33
N ARG A 294 -19.78 -4.08 20.58
CA ARG A 294 -20.60 -3.74 21.75
C ARG A 294 -21.39 -2.44 21.52
N GLY A 295 -22.72 -2.57 21.58
CA GLY A 295 -23.67 -1.46 21.52
C GLY A 295 -23.76 -0.76 20.16
N ARG A 296 -23.31 -1.39 19.07
CA ARG A 296 -23.27 -0.77 17.74
C ARG A 296 -23.92 -1.65 16.67
N THR A 297 -24.61 -1.00 15.74
CA THR A 297 -25.16 -1.61 14.53
C THR A 297 -24.20 -1.45 13.36
N PHE A 298 -24.06 -2.50 12.53
CA PHE A 298 -23.14 -2.55 11.41
C PHE A 298 -23.86 -2.81 10.09
N VAL A 299 -23.59 -1.94 9.11
CA VAL A 299 -23.88 -2.18 7.70
C VAL A 299 -22.57 -2.40 6.96
N HIS A 300 -22.48 -3.45 6.13
CA HIS A 300 -21.25 -3.79 5.42
C HIS A 300 -21.47 -3.93 3.91
N ILE A 301 -20.78 -3.10 3.15
CA ILE A 301 -20.76 -3.11 1.68
C ILE A 301 -19.39 -3.59 1.20
N ASP A 302 -19.36 -4.74 0.53
CA ASP A 302 -18.14 -5.32 -0.06
C ASP A 302 -18.45 -5.92 -1.44
N ILE A 303 -17.49 -5.90 -2.34
CA ILE A 303 -17.62 -6.49 -3.67
C ILE A 303 -17.58 -8.03 -3.63
N GLU A 304 -16.97 -8.59 -2.58
CA GLU A 304 -16.73 -10.02 -2.40
C GLU A 304 -17.71 -10.63 -1.38
N PRO A 305 -18.69 -11.45 -1.81
CA PRO A 305 -19.67 -12.07 -0.91
C PRO A 305 -19.02 -12.81 0.27
N THR A 306 -17.89 -13.47 0.05
CA THR A 306 -17.19 -14.26 1.07
C THR A 306 -16.47 -13.40 2.13
N GLN A 307 -16.40 -12.08 1.96
CA GLN A 307 -15.88 -11.15 2.96
C GLN A 307 -16.94 -10.68 3.95
N ILE A 308 -18.21 -10.68 3.56
CA ILE A 308 -19.34 -10.32 4.41
C ILE A 308 -19.58 -11.47 5.41
N GLY A 309 -19.69 -11.14 6.70
CA GLY A 309 -19.92 -12.15 7.74
C GLY A 309 -18.68 -12.96 8.13
N ARG A 310 -17.52 -12.74 7.47
CA ARG A 310 -16.31 -13.55 7.66
C ARG A 310 -15.68 -13.40 9.05
N VAL A 311 -15.73 -12.20 9.63
CA VAL A 311 -15.16 -11.89 10.95
C VAL A 311 -16.25 -11.77 12.00
N PHE A 312 -17.33 -11.08 11.67
CA PHE A 312 -18.58 -11.05 12.43
C PHE A 312 -19.75 -10.79 11.47
N ALA A 313 -20.96 -11.18 11.89
CA ALA A 313 -22.16 -10.95 11.11
C ALA A 313 -22.59 -9.47 11.22
N PRO A 314 -22.67 -8.72 10.10
CA PRO A 314 -23.26 -7.38 10.13
C PRO A 314 -24.80 -7.47 10.24
N ASP A 315 -25.43 -6.41 10.75
CA ASP A 315 -26.89 -6.31 10.85
C ASP A 315 -27.55 -6.15 9.47
N TYR A 316 -26.83 -5.55 8.51
CA TYR A 316 -27.23 -5.50 7.11
C TYR A 316 -26.02 -5.55 6.19
N SER A 317 -26.17 -6.11 4.99
CA SER A 317 -25.08 -6.22 4.04
C SER A 317 -25.51 -6.07 2.60
N ILE A 318 -24.58 -5.56 1.78
CA ILE A 318 -24.78 -5.33 0.36
C ILE A 318 -23.55 -5.84 -0.38
N VAL A 319 -23.76 -6.74 -1.34
CA VAL A 319 -22.71 -7.14 -2.28
C VAL A 319 -22.70 -6.12 -3.42
N SER A 320 -21.66 -5.28 -3.49
CA SER A 320 -21.54 -4.26 -4.54
C SER A 320 -20.10 -3.80 -4.71
N ASP A 321 -19.74 -3.43 -5.93
CA ASP A 321 -18.63 -2.51 -6.16
C ASP A 321 -18.87 -1.20 -5.38
N ALA A 322 -17.81 -0.66 -4.77
CA ALA A 322 -17.94 0.48 -3.87
C ALA A 322 -18.37 1.75 -4.60
N ARG A 323 -17.89 1.99 -5.84
CA ARG A 323 -18.32 3.11 -6.66
C ARG A 323 -19.81 2.99 -6.99
N ALA A 324 -20.21 1.82 -7.48
CA ALA A 324 -21.61 1.57 -7.84
C ALA A 324 -22.57 1.71 -6.64
N ALA A 325 -22.15 1.28 -5.44
CA ALA A 325 -22.92 1.49 -4.22
C ALA A 325 -23.00 2.98 -3.85
N LEU A 326 -21.87 3.69 -3.89
CA LEU A 326 -21.79 5.10 -3.54
C LEU A 326 -22.61 5.98 -4.49
N GLU A 327 -22.65 5.68 -5.79
CA GLU A 327 -23.48 6.41 -6.78
C GLU A 327 -24.97 6.38 -6.36
N VAL A 328 -25.49 5.20 -6.01
CA VAL A 328 -26.90 5.05 -5.60
C VAL A 328 -27.14 5.61 -4.18
N LEU A 329 -26.19 5.45 -3.26
CA LEU A 329 -26.29 6.02 -1.91
C LEU A 329 -26.34 7.56 -1.96
N VAL A 330 -25.49 8.18 -2.76
CA VAL A 330 -25.46 9.64 -2.94
C VAL A 330 -26.75 10.15 -3.57
N GLU A 331 -27.27 9.47 -4.61
CA GLU A 331 -28.57 9.82 -5.21
C GLU A 331 -29.67 9.87 -4.15
N VAL A 332 -29.85 8.78 -3.39
CA VAL A 332 -30.89 8.68 -2.36
C VAL A 332 -30.66 9.67 -1.23
N ALA A 333 -29.41 9.86 -0.78
CA ALA A 333 -29.09 10.81 0.28
C ALA A 333 -29.42 12.25 -0.11
N ARG A 334 -29.15 12.66 -1.37
CA ARG A 334 -29.51 13.99 -1.88
C ARG A 334 -31.02 14.21 -1.91
N GLU A 335 -31.78 13.23 -2.37
CA GLU A 335 -33.25 13.31 -2.37
C GLU A 335 -33.79 13.48 -0.95
N TRP A 336 -33.30 12.68 -0.01
CA TRP A 336 -33.74 12.74 1.38
C TRP A 336 -33.31 14.03 2.07
N ALA A 337 -32.14 14.58 1.74
CA ALA A 337 -31.72 15.90 2.20
C ALA A 337 -32.66 16.99 1.69
N ALA A 338 -33.05 16.95 0.40
CA ALA A 338 -34.01 17.89 -0.19
C ALA A 338 -35.42 17.77 0.43
N GLU A 339 -35.79 16.57 0.90
CA GLU A 339 -37.02 16.30 1.65
C GLU A 339 -36.93 16.69 3.15
N GLY A 340 -35.77 17.14 3.64
CA GLY A 340 -35.55 17.49 5.05
C GLY A 340 -35.51 16.28 6.00
N ARG A 341 -35.16 15.10 5.47
CA ARG A 341 -35.11 13.82 6.23
C ARG A 341 -33.75 13.51 6.83
N VAL A 342 -32.71 14.23 6.43
CA VAL A 342 -31.36 14.09 7.01
C VAL A 342 -31.32 14.89 8.31
N ALA A 343 -31.01 14.22 9.42
CA ALA A 343 -30.90 14.84 10.73
C ALA A 343 -29.71 15.81 10.78
N ASP A 344 -29.82 16.88 11.58
CA ASP A 344 -28.68 17.71 11.92
C ASP A 344 -27.72 16.94 12.83
N ARG A 345 -26.48 16.78 12.38
CA ARG A 345 -25.42 16.03 13.07
C ARG A 345 -24.30 16.92 13.58
N GLU A 346 -24.46 18.23 13.54
CA GLU A 346 -23.43 19.17 14.00
C GLU A 346 -22.94 18.87 15.43
N PRO A 347 -23.81 18.55 16.42
CA PRO A 347 -23.34 18.22 17.77
C PRO A 347 -22.38 17.02 17.79
N TRP A 348 -22.65 15.98 17.00
CA TRP A 348 -21.79 14.80 16.92
C TRP A 348 -20.47 15.10 16.21
N VAL A 349 -20.51 15.89 15.14
CA VAL A 349 -19.31 16.33 14.42
C VAL A 349 -18.41 17.17 15.33
N GLU A 350 -18.97 18.09 16.12
CA GLU A 350 -18.23 18.90 17.08
C GLU A 350 -17.63 18.06 18.22
N GLU A 351 -18.32 17.03 18.71
CA GLU A 351 -17.72 16.09 19.66
C GLU A 351 -16.52 15.34 19.07
N CYS A 352 -16.61 14.90 17.80
CA CYS A 352 -15.50 14.27 17.09
C CYS A 352 -14.33 15.25 16.92
N ALA A 353 -14.62 16.50 16.55
CA ALA A 353 -13.62 17.55 16.42
C ALA A 353 -12.95 17.88 17.76
N ALA A 354 -13.70 17.89 18.87
CA ALA A 354 -13.16 18.10 20.22
C ALA A 354 -12.21 16.97 20.65
N ARG A 355 -12.55 15.70 20.33
CA ARG A 355 -11.64 14.57 20.54
C ARG A 355 -10.38 14.71 19.70
N LYS A 356 -10.52 15.03 18.40
CA LYS A 356 -9.41 15.26 17.47
C LYS A 356 -8.51 16.40 17.92
N ARG A 357 -9.07 17.45 18.53
CA ARG A 357 -8.31 18.55 19.13
C ARG A 357 -7.46 18.10 20.31
N THR A 358 -8.05 17.39 21.27
CA THR A 358 -7.47 17.22 22.62
C THR A 358 -6.70 15.91 22.83
N LEU A 359 -6.97 14.86 22.05
CA LEU A 359 -6.35 13.54 22.23
C LEU A 359 -5.13 13.34 21.32
N GLN A 360 -4.19 14.28 21.38
CA GLN A 360 -2.99 14.29 20.56
C GLN A 360 -1.79 13.62 21.26
N ARG A 361 -0.77 13.25 20.47
CA ARG A 361 0.54 12.74 20.95
C ARG A 361 1.60 13.81 20.71
N LYS A 362 2.58 13.93 21.61
CA LYS A 362 3.66 14.91 21.44
C LYS A 362 4.55 14.53 20.26
N THR A 363 4.91 15.51 19.44
CA THR A 363 5.85 15.37 18.32
C THR A 363 7.06 16.28 18.45
N HIS A 364 6.91 17.40 19.15
CA HIS A 364 7.98 18.39 19.29
C HIS A 364 8.92 17.99 20.42
N PHE A 365 10.03 17.35 20.03
CA PHE A 365 11.14 16.95 20.90
C PHE A 365 12.44 17.54 20.36
N ASP A 366 13.30 18.03 21.26
CA ASP A 366 14.63 18.57 20.95
C ASP A 366 15.76 17.62 21.38
N ASP A 367 15.41 16.39 21.74
CA ASP A 367 16.34 15.35 22.20
C ASP A 367 17.40 14.99 21.14
N VAL A 368 18.63 14.75 21.61
CA VAL A 368 19.75 14.19 20.84
C VAL A 368 20.31 12.99 21.62
N PRO A 369 20.33 11.77 21.06
CA PRO A 369 19.87 11.37 19.71
C PRO A 369 18.36 11.58 19.47
N ILE A 370 17.96 11.72 18.20
CA ILE A 370 16.63 12.20 17.80
C ILE A 370 15.51 11.23 18.22
N LYS A 371 14.44 11.78 18.81
CA LYS A 371 13.18 11.04 18.99
C LYS A 371 12.42 10.92 17.67
N PRO A 372 11.96 9.71 17.27
CA PRO A 372 11.38 9.49 15.94
C PRO A 372 10.14 10.34 15.64
N GLN A 373 9.35 10.71 16.65
CA GLN A 373 8.18 11.58 16.54
C GLN A 373 8.52 12.92 15.88
N ARG A 374 9.69 13.48 16.20
CA ARG A 374 10.17 14.76 15.66
C ARG A 374 10.41 14.68 14.15
N VAL A 375 10.79 13.51 13.64
CA VAL A 375 11.01 13.30 12.20
C VAL A 375 9.71 13.50 11.43
N TYR A 376 8.59 12.94 11.91
CA TYR A 376 7.30 13.05 11.22
C TYR A 376 6.70 14.45 11.30
N GLU A 377 6.95 15.18 12.39
CA GLU A 377 6.64 16.61 12.46
C GLU A 377 7.36 17.38 11.34
N GLU A 378 8.66 17.18 11.20
CA GLU A 378 9.46 17.89 10.18
C GLU A 378 9.09 17.43 8.76
N MET A 379 8.73 16.16 8.56
CA MET A 379 8.19 15.68 7.29
C MET A 379 6.88 16.38 6.90
N ASN A 380 5.95 16.55 7.84
CA ASN A 380 4.70 17.29 7.59
C ASN A 380 4.95 18.77 7.23
N ARG A 381 5.99 19.40 7.79
CA ARG A 381 6.38 20.77 7.45
C ARG A 381 7.08 20.86 6.10
N ALA A 382 7.97 19.91 5.82
CA ALA A 382 8.81 19.92 4.63
C ALA A 382 8.04 19.51 3.38
N PHE A 383 7.11 18.57 3.48
CA PHE A 383 6.44 17.99 2.32
C PHE A 383 4.98 18.47 2.22
N GLY A 384 4.56 18.81 0.99
CA GLY A 384 3.25 19.43 0.77
C GLY A 384 2.11 18.41 0.68
N PRO A 385 0.84 18.87 0.57
CA PRO A 385 -0.34 18.00 0.48
C PRO A 385 -0.37 17.05 -0.74
N GLY A 386 0.48 17.30 -1.74
CA GLY A 386 0.66 16.45 -2.92
C GLY A 386 1.62 15.28 -2.73
N THR A 387 2.21 15.10 -1.56
CA THR A 387 3.21 14.06 -1.30
C THR A 387 2.59 12.67 -1.30
N ARG A 388 3.25 11.71 -1.94
CA ARG A 388 2.94 10.29 -1.81
C ARG A 388 3.93 9.62 -0.87
N TYR A 389 3.42 9.14 0.25
CA TYR A 389 4.20 8.36 1.20
C TYR A 389 4.20 6.88 0.81
N VAL A 390 5.37 6.27 0.85
CA VAL A 390 5.57 4.83 0.59
C VAL A 390 6.25 4.20 1.80
N THR A 391 5.67 3.15 2.37
CA THR A 391 6.24 2.46 3.53
C THR A 391 5.71 1.03 3.65
N THR A 392 6.16 0.28 4.64
CA THR A 392 5.81 -1.15 4.82
C THR A 392 5.41 -1.47 6.25
N ILE A 393 6.37 -1.62 7.16
CA ILE A 393 6.13 -2.13 8.51
C ILE A 393 7.23 -1.70 9.47
N GLY A 394 6.94 -1.80 10.78
CA GLY A 394 7.86 -1.50 11.86
C GLY A 394 7.39 -0.31 12.70
N LEU A 395 8.16 0.05 13.73
CA LEU A 395 7.87 1.25 14.52
C LEU A 395 7.91 2.51 13.63
N SER A 396 8.79 2.52 12.63
CA SER A 396 8.89 3.55 11.59
C SER A 396 7.54 3.80 10.91
N GLN A 397 6.92 2.76 10.35
CA GLN A 397 5.64 2.85 9.66
C GLN A 397 4.47 3.11 10.62
N ILE A 398 4.46 2.46 11.79
CA ILE A 398 3.38 2.62 12.77
C ILE A 398 3.31 4.07 13.21
N GLN A 399 4.44 4.65 13.63
CA GLN A 399 4.46 6.01 14.14
C GLN A 399 4.24 7.05 13.03
N ALA A 400 4.71 6.78 11.80
CA ALA A 400 4.36 7.58 10.64
C ALA A 400 2.85 7.63 10.38
N ALA A 401 2.17 6.48 10.39
CA ALA A 401 0.72 6.44 10.19
C ALA A 401 -0.06 7.11 11.35
N GLN A 402 0.55 7.25 12.53
CA GLN A 402 -0.07 7.93 13.66
C GLN A 402 0.07 9.47 13.59
N LEU A 403 1.08 9.99 12.86
CA LEU A 403 1.55 11.37 12.98
C LEU A 403 1.67 12.14 11.65
N LEU A 404 1.92 11.47 10.52
CA LEU A 404 1.87 12.08 9.19
C LEU A 404 0.42 12.33 8.77
N HIS A 405 0.24 13.21 7.78
CA HIS A 405 -1.07 13.51 7.19
C HIS A 405 -1.10 13.24 5.68
N VAL A 406 -2.25 12.79 5.20
CA VAL A 406 -2.53 12.45 3.80
C VAL A 406 -3.82 13.11 3.33
N TYR A 407 -3.77 13.72 2.15
CA TYR A 407 -4.85 14.60 1.66
C TYR A 407 -5.55 14.07 0.40
N LYS A 408 -5.09 12.94 -0.17
CA LYS A 408 -5.57 12.41 -1.44
C LYS A 408 -5.56 10.88 -1.46
N PRO A 409 -6.45 10.21 -2.23
CA PRO A 409 -6.40 8.76 -2.38
C PRO A 409 -5.10 8.35 -3.08
N ARG A 410 -4.54 7.19 -2.73
CA ARG A 410 -3.27 6.67 -3.29
C ARG A 410 -2.04 7.56 -2.95
N HIS A 411 -2.12 8.37 -1.91
CA HIS A 411 -0.97 9.09 -1.36
C HIS A 411 -0.41 8.43 -0.09
N TRP A 412 -1.06 7.36 0.38
CA TRP A 412 -0.50 6.39 1.30
C TRP A 412 -0.37 5.04 0.59
N ILE A 413 0.86 4.65 0.27
CA ILE A 413 1.17 3.42 -0.45
C ILE A 413 1.87 2.47 0.52
N ASN A 414 1.14 1.46 0.99
CA ASN A 414 1.60 0.54 2.03
C ASN A 414 1.16 -0.91 1.76
N ALA A 415 1.99 -1.88 2.14
CA ALA A 415 1.69 -3.31 2.10
C ALA A 415 1.02 -3.78 3.41
N GLY A 416 -0.21 -3.34 3.66
CA GLY A 416 -0.81 -3.31 5.00
C GLY A 416 -1.18 -4.67 5.60
N GLN A 417 -1.50 -5.69 4.80
CA GLN A 417 -1.87 -7.01 5.32
C GLN A 417 -0.68 -7.97 5.47
N ALA A 418 0.25 -7.95 4.52
CA ALA A 418 1.41 -8.86 4.50
C ALA A 418 2.63 -8.26 5.20
N GLY A 419 2.91 -6.98 4.99
CA GLY A 419 4.06 -6.24 5.55
C GLY A 419 5.43 -6.91 5.35
N PRO A 420 5.82 -7.31 4.12
CA PRO A 420 7.13 -7.93 3.89
C PRO A 420 8.26 -6.88 3.96
N LEU A 421 9.23 -7.07 4.85
CA LEU A 421 10.43 -6.23 4.92
C LEU A 421 11.15 -6.18 3.57
N GLY A 422 11.68 -5.02 3.20
CA GLY A 422 12.31 -4.77 1.91
C GLY A 422 11.37 -4.19 0.86
N TRP A 423 10.07 -4.16 1.10
CA TRP A 423 9.07 -3.71 0.12
C TRP A 423 9.14 -2.21 -0.19
N THR A 424 9.47 -1.38 0.81
CA THR A 424 9.38 0.10 0.72
C THR A 424 10.18 0.68 -0.44
N LEU A 425 11.45 0.28 -0.58
CA LEU A 425 12.36 0.79 -1.60
C LEU A 425 11.90 0.45 -3.04
N PRO A 426 11.72 -0.83 -3.42
CA PRO A 426 11.22 -1.18 -4.76
C PRO A 426 9.82 -0.64 -5.02
N ALA A 427 8.91 -0.64 -4.05
CA ALA A 427 7.60 -0.05 -4.24
C ALA A 427 7.69 1.45 -4.54
N ALA A 428 8.59 2.20 -3.89
CA ALA A 428 8.80 3.61 -4.17
C ALA A 428 9.30 3.85 -5.61
N LEU A 429 10.18 2.99 -6.12
CA LEU A 429 10.61 3.01 -7.53
C LEU A 429 9.43 2.72 -8.47
N GLY A 430 8.58 1.76 -8.13
CA GLY A 430 7.35 1.47 -8.86
C GLY A 430 6.39 2.66 -8.92
N VAL A 431 6.17 3.32 -7.79
CA VAL A 431 5.35 4.54 -7.71
C VAL A 431 6.00 5.66 -8.53
N ALA A 432 7.27 6.00 -8.30
CA ALA A 432 7.95 7.07 -9.02
C ALA A 432 8.00 6.84 -10.55
N THR A 433 7.97 5.58 -10.99
CA THR A 433 7.83 5.22 -12.41
C THR A 433 6.41 5.48 -12.94
N ALA A 434 5.38 5.19 -12.14
CA ALA A 434 3.98 5.40 -12.54
C ALA A 434 3.56 6.88 -12.60
N VAL A 435 4.20 7.71 -11.80
CA VAL A 435 3.84 9.11 -11.54
C VAL A 435 5.10 9.99 -11.45
N PRO A 436 5.85 10.13 -12.55
CA PRO A 436 7.22 10.69 -12.55
C PRO A 436 7.31 12.18 -12.20
N ASP A 437 6.19 12.90 -12.24
CA ASP A 437 6.11 14.33 -11.94
C ASP A 437 5.71 14.62 -10.48
N ASP A 438 5.27 13.60 -9.74
CA ASP A 438 4.75 13.77 -8.39
C ASP A 438 5.82 13.50 -7.33
N GLN A 439 5.67 14.15 -6.16
CA GLN A 439 6.62 14.01 -5.06
C GLN A 439 6.40 12.67 -4.34
N VAL A 440 7.35 11.75 -4.50
CA VAL A 440 7.39 10.46 -3.80
C VAL A 440 8.39 10.52 -2.64
N VAL A 441 7.91 10.19 -1.44
CA VAL A 441 8.72 10.13 -0.22
C VAL A 441 8.53 8.76 0.42
N ALA A 442 9.58 7.95 0.43
CA ALA A 442 9.58 6.65 1.10
C ALA A 442 10.04 6.78 2.56
N LEU A 443 9.58 5.88 3.41
CA LEU A 443 9.97 5.81 4.82
C LEU A 443 10.22 4.38 5.26
N SER A 444 11.42 4.12 5.79
CA SER A 444 11.83 2.83 6.32
C SER A 444 12.50 2.95 7.68
N GLY A 445 12.45 1.87 8.47
CA GLY A 445 13.47 1.62 9.50
C GLY A 445 14.74 1.08 8.83
N ASP A 446 15.85 1.09 9.53
CA ASP A 446 17.15 0.60 9.02
C ASP A 446 17.08 -0.87 8.53
N TYR A 447 16.37 -1.75 9.23
CA TYR A 447 16.26 -3.14 8.81
C TYR A 447 15.39 -3.35 7.55
N ASP A 448 14.28 -2.62 7.43
CA ASP A 448 13.44 -2.64 6.23
C ASP A 448 14.22 -2.12 5.02
N PHE A 449 15.02 -1.06 5.22
CA PHE A 449 15.86 -0.49 4.19
C PHE A 449 16.96 -1.44 3.71
N GLN A 450 17.58 -2.19 4.63
CA GLN A 450 18.68 -3.11 4.33
C GLN A 450 18.26 -4.34 3.52
N PHE A 451 16.99 -4.75 3.56
CA PHE A 451 16.52 -6.02 2.97
C PHE A 451 16.72 -6.13 1.46
N LEU A 452 16.42 -5.05 0.72
CA LEU A 452 16.54 -4.98 -0.75
C LEU A 452 17.29 -3.70 -1.15
N ILE A 453 18.31 -3.33 -0.38
CA ILE A 453 19.04 -2.05 -0.49
C ILE A 453 19.71 -1.85 -1.85
N GLU A 454 20.07 -2.94 -2.54
CA GLU A 454 20.70 -2.93 -3.86
C GLU A 454 19.85 -2.20 -4.91
N GLU A 455 18.53 -2.15 -4.72
CA GLU A 455 17.59 -1.53 -5.63
C GLU A 455 17.74 0.00 -5.73
N LEU A 456 18.46 0.64 -4.80
CA LEU A 456 18.93 2.02 -4.97
C LEU A 456 19.63 2.21 -6.32
N ALA A 457 20.46 1.25 -6.71
CA ALA A 457 21.20 1.31 -7.95
C ALA A 457 20.33 1.08 -9.19
N VAL A 458 19.07 0.63 -9.04
CA VAL A 458 18.06 0.67 -10.12
C VAL A 458 17.60 2.10 -10.32
N GLY A 459 17.20 2.79 -9.25
CA GLY A 459 16.83 4.20 -9.33
C GLY A 459 17.94 5.08 -9.89
N ALA A 460 19.20 4.80 -9.52
CA ALA A 460 20.36 5.49 -10.09
C ALA A 460 20.53 5.20 -11.59
N GLN A 461 20.47 3.93 -12.01
CA GLN A 461 20.68 3.53 -13.41
C GLN A 461 19.61 4.10 -14.35
N PHE A 462 18.35 4.12 -13.90
CA PHE A 462 17.20 4.52 -14.72
C PHE A 462 16.75 5.97 -14.48
N ASN A 463 17.47 6.73 -13.65
CA ASN A 463 17.13 8.10 -13.26
C ASN A 463 15.70 8.23 -12.72
N ILE A 464 15.35 7.40 -11.73
CA ILE A 464 14.05 7.40 -11.05
C ILE A 464 14.21 8.11 -9.69
N PRO A 465 13.98 9.44 -9.62
CA PRO A 465 14.16 10.21 -8.40
C PRO A 465 13.02 10.01 -7.40
N TYR A 466 13.38 9.87 -6.12
CA TYR A 466 12.48 10.01 -4.97
C TYR A 466 13.32 10.29 -3.72
N ILE A 467 12.68 10.71 -2.62
CA ILE A 467 13.36 10.88 -1.32
C ILE A 467 13.08 9.66 -0.45
N HIS A 468 14.11 9.07 0.16
CA HIS A 468 13.97 7.95 1.10
C HIS A 468 14.39 8.40 2.49
N VAL A 469 13.44 8.46 3.43
CA VAL A 469 13.72 8.76 4.84
C VAL A 469 13.98 7.46 5.57
N VAL A 470 15.19 7.29 6.13
CA VAL A 470 15.55 6.12 6.95
C VAL A 470 15.69 6.58 8.39
N VAL A 471 14.83 6.06 9.26
CA VAL A 471 14.90 6.32 10.70
C VAL A 471 15.68 5.18 11.37
N ASN A 472 16.96 5.42 11.67
CA ASN A 472 17.91 4.40 12.09
C ASN A 472 18.06 4.38 13.62
N ASN A 473 17.57 3.32 14.25
CA ASN A 473 17.80 3.04 15.67
C ASN A 473 18.69 1.81 15.90
N SER A 474 19.19 1.18 14.83
CA SER A 474 20.05 -0.01 14.87
C SER A 474 19.36 -1.20 15.57
N TYR A 475 18.06 -1.36 15.32
CA TYR A 475 17.20 -2.31 16.01
C TYR A 475 16.05 -2.84 15.14
N LEU A 476 15.65 -4.08 15.41
CA LEU A 476 14.31 -4.58 15.09
C LEU A 476 13.28 -3.99 16.07
N GLY A 477 13.04 -2.67 16.00
CA GLY A 477 12.34 -1.92 17.04
C GLY A 477 10.97 -2.49 17.43
N LEU A 478 10.18 -2.94 16.44
CA LEU A 478 8.85 -3.50 16.71
C LEU A 478 8.93 -4.83 17.45
N ILE A 479 9.89 -5.69 17.05
CA ILE A 479 10.09 -7.01 17.67
C ILE A 479 10.64 -6.83 19.08
N ARG A 480 11.60 -5.92 19.27
CA ARG A 480 12.10 -5.52 20.59
C ARG A 480 10.97 -5.04 21.50
N GLN A 481 10.06 -4.20 21.01
CA GLN A 481 8.92 -3.76 21.81
C GLN A 481 7.97 -4.91 22.17
N ALA A 482 7.68 -5.82 21.23
CA ALA A 482 6.85 -7.00 21.48
C ALA A 482 7.49 -7.98 22.48
N GLN A 483 8.83 -8.09 22.50
CA GLN A 483 9.57 -8.93 23.44
C GLN A 483 9.51 -8.45 24.90
N ARG A 484 9.04 -7.22 25.17
CA ARG A 484 8.83 -6.72 26.54
C ARG A 484 7.85 -7.59 27.34
N GLY A 485 6.83 -8.16 26.68
CA GLY A 485 5.87 -9.07 27.32
C GLY A 485 6.48 -10.41 27.76
N PHE A 486 7.70 -10.71 27.30
CA PHE A 486 8.46 -11.91 27.65
C PHE A 486 9.75 -11.57 28.41
N GLU A 487 9.90 -10.32 28.88
CA GLU A 487 11.07 -9.85 29.65
C GLU A 487 12.42 -10.09 28.94
N MET A 488 12.47 -9.91 27.61
CA MET A 488 13.70 -10.12 26.82
C MET A 488 14.02 -8.98 25.84
N ASP A 489 15.29 -8.90 25.47
CA ASP A 489 15.85 -8.14 24.33
C ASP A 489 16.88 -9.08 23.69
N TYR A 490 16.45 -9.88 22.70
CA TYR A 490 17.24 -10.99 22.18
C TYR A 490 17.07 -11.16 20.67
N CYS A 491 18.19 -11.19 19.95
CA CYS A 491 18.24 -11.28 18.47
C CYS A 491 17.49 -10.14 17.75
N VAL A 492 17.51 -8.93 18.34
CA VAL A 492 16.82 -7.75 17.80
C VAL A 492 17.74 -6.55 17.61
N GLN A 493 19.03 -6.65 17.96
CA GLN A 493 20.02 -5.59 17.79
C GLN A 493 20.73 -5.73 16.44
N LEU A 494 21.00 -4.60 15.78
CA LEU A 494 21.77 -4.52 14.53
C LEU A 494 23.11 -3.79 14.72
N ALA A 495 23.37 -3.35 15.95
CA ALA A 495 24.55 -2.58 16.33
C ALA A 495 25.84 -3.40 16.21
N PHE A 496 26.87 -2.79 15.64
CA PHE A 496 28.26 -3.26 15.72
C PHE A 496 29.22 -2.11 15.50
N ASP A 497 30.45 -2.24 15.98
CA ASP A 497 31.52 -1.26 15.74
C ASP A 497 32.03 -1.40 14.30
N ASN A 498 31.62 -0.47 13.45
CA ASN A 498 32.03 -0.46 12.06
C ASN A 498 33.48 0.04 11.94
N VAL A 499 34.39 -0.88 11.63
CA VAL A 499 35.83 -0.60 11.50
C VAL A 499 36.18 0.41 10.40
N ASN A 500 35.24 0.69 9.48
CA ASN A 500 35.42 1.65 8.39
C ASN A 500 34.67 2.98 8.60
N SER A 501 33.82 3.05 9.62
CA SER A 501 33.00 4.22 9.94
C SER A 501 32.89 4.43 11.46
N PRO A 502 34.01 4.69 12.17
CA PRO A 502 34.00 4.93 13.61
C PRO A 502 33.09 6.10 14.02
N GLU A 503 32.85 7.06 13.12
CA GLU A 503 31.93 8.19 13.28
C GLU A 503 30.45 7.81 13.46
N LEU A 504 30.10 6.52 13.34
CA LEU A 504 28.76 5.99 13.57
C LEU A 504 28.47 5.64 15.01
N ASP A 505 29.46 5.70 15.92
CA ASP A 505 29.29 5.36 17.34
C ASP A 505 28.53 4.03 17.56
N GLY A 506 28.93 3.00 16.81
CA GLY A 506 28.40 1.64 16.94
C GLY A 506 26.98 1.43 16.40
N TYR A 507 26.45 2.31 15.55
CA TYR A 507 25.14 2.09 14.88
C TYR A 507 25.17 1.00 13.80
N GLY A 508 26.35 0.48 13.44
CA GLY A 508 26.52 -0.63 12.51
C GLY A 508 26.72 -0.17 11.06
N VAL A 509 25.74 -0.44 10.20
CA VAL A 509 25.86 -0.20 8.76
C VAL A 509 25.96 1.30 8.45
N ASP A 510 26.92 1.68 7.60
CA ASP A 510 27.03 3.04 7.08
C ASP A 510 26.15 3.22 5.83
N HIS A 511 24.88 3.57 6.02
CA HIS A 511 23.94 3.71 4.92
C HIS A 511 24.33 4.80 3.91
N LEU A 512 25.08 5.84 4.32
CA LEU A 512 25.59 6.87 3.41
C LEU A 512 26.60 6.27 2.43
N LYS A 513 27.62 5.57 2.92
CA LYS A 513 28.63 4.91 2.07
C LYS A 513 28.00 3.88 1.14
N VAL A 514 27.01 3.13 1.63
CA VAL A 514 26.28 2.15 0.81
C VAL A 514 25.47 2.84 -0.30
N ALA A 515 24.70 3.88 0.03
CA ALA A 515 23.89 4.61 -0.95
C ALA A 515 24.75 5.30 -2.02
N GLU A 516 25.86 5.92 -1.62
CA GLU A 516 26.80 6.55 -2.56
C GLU A 516 27.47 5.50 -3.46
N GLY A 517 27.86 4.35 -2.91
CA GLY A 517 28.41 3.22 -3.68
C GLY A 517 27.42 2.64 -4.69
N LEU A 518 26.12 2.75 -4.41
CA LEU A 518 25.02 2.36 -5.32
C LEU A 518 24.61 3.48 -6.30
N GLY A 519 25.30 4.62 -6.29
CA GLY A 519 25.09 5.72 -7.25
C GLY A 519 24.00 6.72 -6.84
N CYS A 520 23.55 6.68 -5.59
CA CYS A 520 22.55 7.61 -5.04
C CYS A 520 23.21 8.77 -4.29
N LYS A 521 22.38 9.71 -3.83
CA LYS A 521 22.81 10.76 -2.89
C LYS A 521 22.34 10.42 -1.48
N ALA A 522 23.06 10.89 -0.47
CA ALA A 522 22.71 10.65 0.92
C ALA A 522 23.04 11.86 1.81
N VAL A 523 22.24 12.04 2.86
CA VAL A 523 22.43 13.03 3.93
C VAL A 523 22.15 12.33 5.25
N ARG A 524 22.99 12.56 6.26
CA ARG A 524 22.77 12.08 7.65
C ARG A 524 22.40 13.26 8.54
N VAL A 525 21.45 13.03 9.44
CA VAL A 525 20.97 14.00 10.45
C VAL A 525 21.12 13.37 11.84
N THR A 526 21.73 14.12 12.76
CA THR A 526 21.95 13.71 14.15
C THR A 526 21.38 14.68 15.17
N ASP A 527 21.07 15.91 14.75
CA ASP A 527 20.42 16.96 15.54
C ASP A 527 19.02 17.25 14.95
N PRO A 528 17.94 17.31 15.77
CA PRO A 528 16.60 17.57 15.27
C PRO A 528 16.46 18.94 14.59
N ALA A 529 17.29 19.94 14.93
CA ALA A 529 17.25 21.26 14.30
C ALA A 529 17.68 21.24 12.82
N ASP A 530 18.43 20.22 12.39
CA ASP A 530 18.94 20.09 11.03
C ASP A 530 17.98 19.36 10.06
N LEU A 531 16.88 18.76 10.57
CA LEU A 531 15.93 17.98 9.78
C LEU A 531 15.33 18.76 8.61
N GLY A 532 14.82 19.98 8.86
CA GLY A 532 14.24 20.83 7.82
C GLY A 532 15.23 21.18 6.71
N ALA A 533 16.46 21.56 7.08
CA ALA A 533 17.53 21.87 6.13
C ALA A 533 17.95 20.63 5.31
N ALA A 534 17.97 19.44 5.93
CA ALA A 534 18.28 18.20 5.27
C ALA A 534 17.24 17.82 4.21
N PHE A 535 15.94 18.02 4.47
CA PHE A 535 14.90 17.77 3.48
C PHE A 535 14.96 18.74 2.29
N GLU A 536 15.24 20.03 2.51
CA GLU A 536 15.45 20.98 1.41
C GLU A 536 16.68 20.63 0.57
N LYS A 537 17.78 20.23 1.22
CA LYS A 537 18.97 19.72 0.53
C LYS A 537 18.63 18.47 -0.29
N ALA A 538 17.83 17.55 0.27
CA ALA A 538 17.44 16.33 -0.44
C ALA A 538 16.61 16.63 -1.69
N LYS A 539 15.66 17.57 -1.62
CA LYS A 539 14.89 18.04 -2.79
C LYS A 539 15.80 18.62 -3.87
N ALA A 540 16.77 19.46 -3.48
CA ALA A 540 17.72 20.05 -4.42
C ALA A 540 18.58 18.98 -5.12
N LEU A 541 19.13 18.03 -4.36
CA LEU A 541 19.90 16.91 -4.91
C LEU A 541 19.06 16.03 -5.83
N MET A 542 17.81 15.76 -5.46
CA MET A 542 16.89 14.97 -6.27
C MET A 542 16.59 15.65 -7.62
N ALA A 543 16.38 16.97 -7.60
CA ALA A 543 16.15 17.77 -8.80
C ALA A 543 17.39 17.84 -9.71
N GLU A 544 18.58 18.04 -9.13
CA GLU A 544 19.84 18.18 -9.87
C GLU A 544 20.33 16.85 -10.46
N TYR A 545 20.38 15.79 -9.64
CA TYR A 545 21.01 14.53 -10.02
C TYR A 545 20.03 13.49 -10.57
N ARG A 546 18.71 13.69 -10.37
CA ARG A 546 17.65 12.79 -10.86
C ARG A 546 17.87 11.32 -10.44
N VAL A 547 18.30 11.12 -9.20
CA VAL A 547 18.49 9.80 -8.57
C VAL A 547 17.80 9.76 -7.21
N PRO A 548 17.58 8.58 -6.60
CA PRO A 548 17.12 8.49 -5.23
C PRO A 548 18.03 9.26 -4.26
N VAL A 549 17.42 9.94 -3.29
CA VAL A 549 18.14 10.67 -2.24
C VAL A 549 17.76 10.11 -0.88
N LEU A 550 18.73 9.52 -0.20
CA LEU A 550 18.61 9.03 1.17
C LEU A 550 18.74 10.19 2.17
N VAL A 551 17.83 10.27 3.12
CA VAL A 551 17.95 11.08 4.34
C VAL A 551 17.93 10.13 5.53
N GLU A 552 19.10 9.82 6.07
CA GLU A 552 19.25 8.99 7.26
C GLU A 552 19.15 9.87 8.51
N VAL A 553 18.26 9.51 9.43
CA VAL A 553 18.11 10.16 10.73
C VAL A 553 18.56 9.20 11.81
N ILE A 554 19.56 9.59 12.60
CA ILE A 554 20.05 8.80 13.74
C ILE A 554 19.13 9.04 14.92
N LEU A 555 18.41 7.99 15.31
CA LEU A 555 17.46 8.02 16.41
C LEU A 555 18.09 7.64 17.74
N GLU A 556 17.42 7.94 18.85
CA GLU A 556 17.64 7.18 20.08
C GLU A 556 17.42 5.67 19.84
N ARG A 557 18.21 4.83 20.50
CA ARG A 557 18.18 3.38 20.26
C ARG A 557 16.81 2.75 20.58
N VAL A 558 16.13 3.26 21.60
CA VAL A 558 14.92 2.64 22.16
C VAL A 558 13.84 3.69 22.41
N THR A 559 12.82 3.66 21.57
CA THR A 559 11.52 4.33 21.78
C THR A 559 10.43 3.27 21.79
N ASN A 560 9.42 3.40 22.66
CA ASN A 560 8.23 2.53 22.61
C ASN A 560 7.08 3.30 21.98
N VAL A 561 6.52 2.79 20.87
CA VAL A 561 5.42 3.46 20.18
C VAL A 561 4.09 3.05 20.79
N SER A 562 3.13 3.98 20.86
CA SER A 562 1.80 3.70 21.39
C SER A 562 1.09 2.60 20.61
N MET A 563 0.66 1.55 21.30
CA MET A 563 -0.06 0.40 20.74
C MET A 563 -0.75 -0.42 21.83
N GLY A 564 -1.68 -1.29 21.45
CA GLY A 564 -2.38 -2.19 22.36
C GLY A 564 -2.92 -3.43 21.68
N VAL A 565 -3.68 -4.23 22.43
CA VAL A 565 -4.40 -5.41 21.91
C VAL A 565 -5.90 -5.15 21.73
N GLU A 566 -6.41 -4.07 22.32
CA GLU A 566 -7.80 -3.62 22.21
C GLU A 566 -7.87 -2.14 21.84
N ILE A 567 -8.94 -1.74 21.16
CA ILE A 567 -9.16 -0.33 20.77
C ILE A 567 -9.44 0.59 21.98
N ASP A 568 -9.92 0.05 23.09
CA ASP A 568 -10.09 0.74 24.38
C ASP A 568 -8.89 0.55 25.33
N GLY A 569 -7.85 -0.15 24.88
CA GLY A 569 -6.69 -0.55 25.68
C GLY A 569 -5.34 -0.24 25.05
N VAL A 570 -5.25 0.81 24.21
CA VAL A 570 -3.97 1.30 23.67
C VAL A 570 -3.14 1.93 24.78
N VAL A 571 -1.89 1.49 24.92
CA VAL A 571 -0.94 2.01 25.90
C VAL A 571 -0.15 3.16 25.27
N GLU A 572 -0.12 4.30 25.95
CA GLU A 572 0.69 5.46 25.58
C GLU A 572 1.97 5.45 26.43
N PHE A 573 3.12 5.18 25.81
CA PHE A 573 4.41 5.06 26.50
C PHE A 573 5.17 6.39 26.58
N GLU A 574 5.03 7.22 25.55
CA GLU A 574 5.70 8.51 25.40
C GLU A 574 4.73 9.65 25.79
N GLU A 575 5.28 10.84 25.99
CA GLU A 575 4.51 12.01 26.41
C GLU A 575 3.36 12.35 25.46
N LEU A 576 2.21 12.72 26.03
CA LEU A 576 1.06 13.21 25.29
C LEU A 576 1.17 14.72 25.05
N ALA A 577 0.48 15.21 24.02
CA ALA A 577 0.44 16.64 23.75
C ALA A 577 -0.56 17.33 24.68
N GLU A 578 -0.05 18.14 25.61
CA GLU A 578 -0.87 18.97 26.51
C GLU A 578 -1.17 20.40 25.99
N ARG A 579 -0.42 20.89 25.00
CA ARG A 579 -0.49 22.26 24.45
C ARG A 579 -0.21 22.24 22.96
N GLY A 580 -0.65 23.27 22.22
CA GLY A 580 -0.45 23.34 20.76
C GLY A 580 1.02 23.17 20.31
N GLU A 581 1.96 23.76 21.06
CA GLU A 581 3.40 23.64 20.79
C GLU A 581 3.97 22.22 20.89
N HIS A 582 3.30 21.30 21.59
CA HIS A 582 3.74 19.91 21.71
C HIS A 582 3.44 19.09 20.45
N ALA A 583 2.43 19.49 19.66
CA ALA A 583 2.04 18.83 18.42
C ALA A 583 1.72 19.89 17.34
N PRO A 584 2.72 20.67 16.91
CA PRO A 584 2.52 21.89 16.11
C PRO A 584 2.02 21.59 14.68
N THR A 585 2.10 20.35 14.22
CA THR A 585 1.54 19.91 12.93
C THR A 585 0.22 19.16 13.09
N ALA A 586 -0.44 19.21 14.26
CA ALA A 586 -1.81 18.70 14.39
C ALA A 586 -2.77 19.50 13.51
N LEU A 587 -3.72 18.81 12.86
CA LEU A 587 -4.66 19.43 11.92
C LEU A 587 -5.72 20.30 12.60
N VAL A 588 -5.95 20.06 13.90
CA VAL A 588 -6.81 20.89 14.74
C VAL A 588 -5.94 21.40 15.88
N PRO A 589 -5.69 22.71 15.99
CA PRO A 589 -4.89 23.27 17.08
C PRO A 589 -5.50 22.94 18.45
N LEU A 590 -4.66 22.53 19.40
CA LEU A 590 -5.09 22.19 20.77
C LEU A 590 -5.66 23.38 21.54
N ASP A 591 -5.20 24.60 21.23
CA ASP A 591 -5.44 25.84 21.96
C ASP A 591 -6.43 26.78 21.25
#